data_AF-A0A0F9QEM3-F1
#
_entry.id   AF-A0A0F9QEM3-F1
#
_cell.length_a   1.000
_cell.length_b   1.000
_cell.length_c   1.000
_cell.angle_alpha   90.00
_cell.angle_beta   90.00
_cell.angle_gamma   90.00
#
_symmetry.space_group_name_H-M   'P 1'
#
loop_
_entity.id
_entity.type
_entity.pdbx_description
1 polymer ?
#
loop_
_entity_poly.entity_id
_entity_poly.type
_entity_poly.pdbx_seq_one_letter_code
_entity_poly.pdbx_strand_id
1 'polypeptide(L)'
;MTTKYMFNTAFDPEGTGYDMASARAFGMKPDKTGHYSSREPTTGLLLKGRKHKTWHLTTKGESKAGYEIYKKNGRYYSRKKRGIAAAMEQMGKK
;
A
#
# COMPACT_ATOMS: atom_id res chain seq x y z
N MET A 1 -6.87 21.21 31.15
CA MET A 1 -6.63 21.60 29.75
C MET A 1 -5.11 21.69 29.60
N THR A 2 -4.41 20.82 28.88
CA THR A 2 -4.32 20.80 27.40
C THR A 2 -3.57 19.54 26.96
N THR A 3 -4.25 18.58 26.32
CA THR A 3 -3.58 17.40 25.72
C THR A 3 -2.92 17.85 24.41
N LYS A 4 -1.69 18.37 24.51
CA LYS A 4 -0.93 18.93 23.41
C LYS A 4 -0.28 17.78 22.62
N TYR A 5 -1.02 17.30 21.60
CA TYR A 5 -0.58 16.47 20.48
C TYR A 5 0.89 16.04 20.50
N MET A 6 1.13 14.83 21.02
CA MET A 6 2.33 14.07 20.66
C MET A 6 2.21 13.78 19.17
N PHE A 7 2.89 14.57 18.34
CA PHE A 7 3.00 14.32 16.91
C PHE A 7 3.63 12.95 16.72
N ASN A 8 2.77 11.95 16.52
CA ASN A 8 3.16 10.65 16.04
C ASN A 8 3.80 10.87 14.67
N THR A 9 5.13 10.92 14.61
CA THR A 9 5.93 11.00 13.38
C THR A 9 5.75 9.75 12.51
N ALA A 10 5.04 8.74 13.01
CA ALA A 10 4.62 7.58 12.25
C ALA A 10 3.43 7.90 11.35
N PHE A 11 3.54 7.48 10.09
CA PHE A 11 2.49 7.56 9.09
C PHE A 11 1.17 6.95 9.55
N ASP A 12 0.06 7.65 9.29
CA ASP A 12 -1.31 7.19 9.50
C ASP A 12 -1.87 6.50 8.23
N PRO A 13 -2.10 5.17 8.27
CA PRO A 13 -2.65 4.42 7.13
C PRO A 13 -4.10 4.80 6.76
N GLU A 14 -4.87 5.39 7.68
CA GLU A 14 -6.23 5.87 7.39
C GLU A 14 -6.25 7.37 7.01
N GLY A 15 -5.09 8.03 7.07
CA GLY A 15 -4.93 9.45 6.84
C GLY A 15 -4.88 9.83 5.36
N THR A 16 -4.56 11.10 5.11
CA THR A 16 -4.41 11.67 3.76
C THR A 16 -2.96 11.72 3.30
N GLY A 17 -2.00 11.32 4.14
CA GLY A 17 -0.57 11.48 3.93
C GLY A 17 0.08 10.39 3.07
N TYR A 18 1.40 10.52 2.91
CA TYR A 18 2.27 9.55 2.26
C TYR A 18 3.38 9.11 3.24
N ASP A 19 3.67 7.81 3.28
CA ASP A 19 4.64 7.20 4.17
C ASP A 19 6.07 7.34 3.62
N MET A 20 6.64 8.53 3.76
CA MET A 20 8.01 8.81 3.36
C MET A 20 9.03 7.98 4.15
N ALA A 21 8.73 7.63 5.40
CA ALA A 21 9.64 6.85 6.24
C ALA A 21 9.79 5.43 5.71
N SER A 22 8.66 4.75 5.44
CA SER A 22 8.69 3.43 4.82
C SER A 22 9.30 3.48 3.42
N ALA A 23 8.93 4.45 2.59
CA ALA A 23 9.51 4.59 1.25
C ALA A 23 11.05 4.64 1.28
N ARG A 24 11.62 5.45 2.19
CA ARG A 24 13.08 5.55 2.38
C ARG A 24 13.68 4.26 2.95
N ALA A 25 13.02 3.62 3.91
CA ALA A 25 13.47 2.36 4.48
C ALA A 25 13.54 1.23 3.43
N PHE A 26 12.61 1.22 2.47
CA PHE A 26 12.64 0.31 1.32
C PHE A 26 13.55 0.78 0.17
N GLY A 27 14.29 1.87 0.33
CA GLY A 27 15.19 2.41 -0.70
C GLY A 27 14.47 2.93 -1.94
N MET A 28 13.17 3.26 -1.83
CA MET A 28 12.41 3.81 -2.94
C MET A 28 12.91 5.19 -3.33
N LYS A 29 13.01 5.40 -4.63
CA LYS A 29 13.42 6.67 -5.22
C LYS A 29 12.28 7.24 -6.05
N PRO A 30 12.20 8.58 -6.15
CA PRO A 30 11.28 9.20 -7.08
C PRO A 30 11.67 8.84 -8.52
N ASP A 31 10.69 8.84 -9.41
CA ASP A 31 10.96 8.74 -10.84
C ASP A 31 11.56 10.05 -11.40
N LYS A 32 11.83 10.08 -12.72
CA LYS A 32 12.44 11.22 -13.41
C LYS A 32 11.67 12.54 -13.26
N THR A 33 10.38 12.48 -12.90
CA THR A 33 9.51 13.63 -12.64
C THR A 33 9.45 14.04 -11.17
N GLY A 34 10.15 13.33 -10.27
CA GLY A 34 10.14 13.58 -8.84
C GLY A 34 9.00 12.87 -8.07
N HIS A 35 8.17 12.06 -8.74
CA HIS A 35 7.03 11.41 -8.10
C HIS A 35 7.38 10.04 -7.51
N TYR A 36 6.84 9.75 -6.33
CA TYR A 36 7.03 8.46 -5.68
C TYR A 36 5.91 7.48 -6.04
N SER A 37 6.28 6.21 -6.20
CA SER A 37 5.32 5.14 -6.43
C SER A 37 4.38 4.95 -5.23
N SER A 38 3.13 4.56 -5.52
CA SER A 38 2.08 4.38 -4.49
C SER A 38 2.21 3.06 -3.72
N ARG A 39 2.96 2.11 -4.29
CA ARG A 39 3.13 0.74 -3.83
C ARG A 39 4.61 0.39 -3.85
N GLU A 40 5.07 -0.25 -2.79
CA GLU A 40 6.39 -0.87 -2.75
C GLU A 40 6.35 -2.21 -3.50
N PRO A 41 7.24 -2.44 -4.49
CA PRO A 41 7.13 -3.56 -5.42
C PRO A 41 7.35 -4.94 -4.81
N THR A 42 8.12 -5.06 -3.73
CA THR A 42 8.55 -6.34 -3.14
C THR A 42 7.49 -6.94 -2.23
N THR A 43 6.96 -6.12 -1.31
CA THR A 43 6.00 -6.51 -0.27
C THR A 43 4.57 -6.18 -0.67
N GLY A 44 4.39 -5.29 -1.65
CA GLY A 44 3.09 -4.74 -2.02
C GLY A 44 2.56 -3.69 -1.04
N LEU A 45 3.37 -3.22 -0.07
CA LEU A 45 2.94 -2.20 0.89
C LEU A 45 2.48 -0.93 0.17
N LEU A 46 1.28 -0.44 0.52
CA LEU A 46 0.80 0.85 0.06
C LEU A 46 1.28 1.96 0.98
N LEU A 47 1.89 2.96 0.36
CA LEU A 47 2.54 4.08 1.04
C LEU A 47 1.63 5.30 1.12
N LYS A 48 0.43 5.23 0.55
CA LYS A 48 -0.59 6.27 0.66
C LYS A 48 -1.57 5.92 1.75
N GLY A 49 -2.02 6.92 2.51
CA GLY A 49 -3.14 6.73 3.43
C GLY A 49 -4.44 6.52 2.65
N ARG A 50 -5.39 5.81 3.25
CA ARG A 50 -6.67 5.47 2.59
C ARG A 50 -7.49 6.69 2.18
N LYS A 51 -7.36 7.81 2.89
CA LYS A 51 -8.03 9.08 2.55
C LYS A 51 -7.19 9.97 1.63
N HIS A 52 -6.03 9.50 1.16
CA HIS A 52 -5.21 10.27 0.23
C HIS A 52 -6.00 10.59 -1.04
N LYS A 53 -5.88 11.82 -1.54
CA LYS A 53 -6.67 12.32 -2.68
C LYS A 53 -6.63 11.42 -3.92
N THR A 54 -5.51 10.75 -4.16
CA THR A 54 -5.30 9.80 -5.28
C THR A 54 -5.40 8.32 -4.90
N TRP A 55 -5.89 7.97 -3.71
CA TRP A 55 -6.07 6.57 -3.31
C TRP A 55 -6.96 5.77 -4.28
N HIS A 56 -8.00 6.41 -4.80
CA HIS A 56 -8.90 5.82 -5.79
C HIS A 56 -8.16 5.44 -7.10
N LEU A 57 -7.14 6.21 -7.50
CA LEU A 57 -6.30 5.89 -8.66
C LEU A 57 -5.43 4.66 -8.39
N THR A 58 -4.88 4.55 -7.18
CA THR A 58 -4.16 3.34 -6.76
C THR A 58 -5.08 2.13 -6.81
N THR A 59 -6.25 2.20 -6.18
CA THR A 59 -7.24 1.11 -6.21
C THR A 59 -7.62 0.69 -7.63
N LYS A 60 -7.87 1.67 -8.54
CA LYS A 60 -8.20 1.40 -9.94
C LYS A 60 -7.03 0.75 -10.69
N GLY A 61 -5.81 1.24 -10.49
CA GLY A 61 -4.60 0.69 -11.09
C GLY A 61 -4.32 -0.74 -10.65
N GLU A 62 -4.40 -1.00 -9.34
CA GLU A 62 -4.24 -2.34 -8.78
C GLU A 62 -5.30 -3.30 -9.33
N SER A 63 -6.58 -2.89 -9.32
CA SER A 63 -7.67 -3.71 -9.84
C SER A 63 -7.50 -4.05 -11.34
N LYS A 64 -7.13 -3.05 -12.16
CA LYS A 64 -6.87 -3.24 -13.61
C LYS A 64 -5.69 -4.17 -13.86
N ALA A 65 -4.68 -4.15 -12.99
CA ALA A 65 -3.53 -5.04 -13.05
C ALA A 65 -3.82 -6.45 -12.49
N GLY A 66 -5.05 -6.73 -12.04
CA GLY A 66 -5.41 -8.01 -11.43
C GLY A 66 -4.92 -8.17 -9.99
N TYR A 67 -4.72 -7.07 -9.27
CA TYR A 67 -4.35 -7.06 -7.86
C TYR A 67 -5.56 -6.76 -6.98
N GLU A 68 -5.48 -7.15 -5.72
CA GLU A 68 -6.40 -6.81 -4.65
C GLU A 68 -5.66 -6.09 -3.53
N ILE A 69 -6.28 -5.03 -3.01
CA ILE A 69 -5.80 -4.32 -1.83
C ILE A 69 -6.42 -4.97 -0.60
N TYR A 70 -5.62 -5.30 0.40
CA TYR A 70 -6.05 -5.88 1.66
C TYR A 70 -5.35 -5.18 2.84
N LYS A 71 -5.97 -5.24 4.02
CA LYS A 71 -5.43 -4.67 5.25
C LYS A 71 -4.78 -5.78 6.09
N LYS A 72 -3.56 -5.56 6.56
CA LYS A 72 -2.81 -6.45 7.45
C LYS A 72 -2.06 -5.60 8.49
N ASN A 73 -2.17 -5.94 9.77
CA ASN A 73 -1.49 -5.24 10.88
C ASN A 73 -1.68 -3.71 10.83
N GLY A 74 -2.90 -3.25 10.54
CA GLY A 74 -3.21 -1.83 10.45
C GLY A 74 -2.75 -1.15 9.15
N ARG A 75 -2.02 -1.82 8.27
CA ARG A 75 -1.51 -1.27 7.01
C ARG A 75 -2.15 -1.89 5.78
N TYR A 76 -2.10 -1.15 4.68
CA TYR A 76 -2.62 -1.58 3.40
C TYR A 76 -1.53 -2.18 2.54
N TYR A 77 -1.83 -3.32 1.93
CA TYR A 77 -0.96 -4.03 1.03
C TYR A 77 -1.73 -4.38 -0.23
N SER A 78 -1.02 -4.62 -1.31
CA SER A 78 -1.58 -5.12 -2.55
C SER A 78 -0.91 -6.42 -2.96
N ARG A 79 -1.72 -7.39 -3.40
CA ARG A 79 -1.25 -8.70 -3.89
C ARG A 79 -1.98 -9.07 -5.16
N LYS A 80 -1.35 -9.91 -5.99
CA LYS A 80 -2.01 -10.45 -7.18
C LYS A 80 -3.24 -11.25 -6.73
N LYS A 81 -4.42 -10.95 -7.30
CA LYS A 81 -5.60 -11.78 -7.09
C LYS A 81 -5.23 -13.18 -7.56
N ARG A 82 -5.37 -14.17 -6.68
CA ARG A 82 -5.31 -15.56 -7.11
C ARG A 82 -6.50 -15.76 -8.04
N GLY A 83 -6.24 -15.79 -9.35
CA GLY A 83 -7.20 -16.35 -10.29
C GLY A 83 -7.55 -17.75 -9.82
N ILE A 84 -8.80 -18.16 -10.01
CA ILE A 84 -9.36 -19.43 -9.53
C ILE A 84 -8.43 -20.63 -9.84
N ALA A 85 -7.66 -20.56 -10.94
CA ALA A 85 -6.62 -21.52 -11.31
C ALA A 85 -5.49 -21.70 -10.26
N ALA A 86 -4.97 -20.62 -9.66
CA ALA A 86 -3.87 -20.69 -8.69
C ALA A 86 -4.32 -21.16 -7.29
N ALA A 87 -5.62 -21.08 -7.00
CA ALA A 87 -6.20 -21.66 -5.78
C ALA A 87 -6.42 -23.18 -5.93
N MET A 88 -6.75 -23.65 -7.13
CA MET A 88 -6.89 -25.09 -7.41
C MET A 88 -5.54 -25.83 -7.47
N GLU A 89 -4.48 -25.21 -8.00
CA GLU A 89 -3.14 -25.81 -8.05
C GLU A 89 -2.56 -26.15 -6.66
N GLN A 90 -2.96 -25.43 -5.61
CA GLN A 90 -2.55 -25.72 -4.24
C GLN A 90 -3.45 -26.72 -3.50
N MET A 91 -4.63 -27.05 -4.05
CA MET A 91 -5.52 -28.08 -3.50
C MET A 91 -5.34 -29.46 -4.16
N GLY A 92 -4.65 -29.56 -5.29
CA GLY A 92 -4.36 -30.84 -5.98
C GLY A 92 -3.04 -31.53 -5.57
N LYS A 93 -2.36 -31.06 -4.52
CA LYS A 93 -1.13 -31.66 -3.96
C LYS A 93 -1.36 -32.37 -2.61
N LYS A 94 -2.49 -33.07 -2.46
CA LYS A 94 -2.70 -34.01 -1.37
C LYS A 94 -3.22 -35.33 -1.90
#